data_AF-L0P7N6-F1
#
_entry.id   AF-L0P7N6-F1
#
_cell.length_a   1.000
_cell.length_b   1.000
_cell.length_c   1.000
_cell.angle_alpha   90.00
_cell.angle_beta   90.00
_cell.angle_gamma   90.00
#
_symmetry.space_group_name_H-M   'P 1'
#
loop_
_entity.id
_entity.type
_entity.pdbx_description
1 polymer ?
#
loop_
_entity_poly.entity_id
_entity_poly.type
_entity_poly.pdbx_seq_one_letter_code
_entity_poly.pdbx_strand_id
1 'polypeptide(L)'
;MKDELPIKPFYIYNISEEILSTLVEEDKKLILPEKVDKQSIYEFDKEIPLTCSICKEIKFNSQEEHRIHVKTDWHQFNIKRNAAKMPILDFEEFEAVLEDITESISGSDSETESSELDEAEDLFISKTQIPVEENVIQLRESKDPIIWTSSNKLKKSIHIGFYRCLFNYDNSQTFISILRQNQLNTENKHRTITLIMVGGGNFAGM
;
A
#
# COMPACT_ATOMS: atom_id res chain seq x y z
N MET A 1 -35.35 6.72 -28.98
CA MET A 1 -34.46 7.89 -28.81
C MET A 1 -33.46 7.51 -27.74
N LYS A 2 -32.21 7.29 -28.15
CA LYS A 2 -31.11 6.93 -27.23
C LYS A 2 -30.58 8.25 -26.69
N ASP A 3 -30.97 8.59 -25.47
CA ASP A 3 -30.28 9.64 -24.72
C ASP A 3 -28.95 9.06 -24.25
N GLU A 4 -28.00 8.96 -25.18
CA GLU A 4 -26.60 8.81 -24.88
C GLU A 4 -26.16 10.09 -24.19
N LEU A 5 -26.26 10.12 -22.86
CA LEU A 5 -25.57 11.11 -22.05
C LEU A 5 -24.11 11.12 -22.54
N PRO A 6 -23.65 12.22 -23.17
CA PRO A 6 -22.27 12.29 -23.64
C PRO A 6 -21.39 12.04 -22.44
N ILE A 7 -20.33 11.24 -22.62
CA ILE A 7 -19.33 10.91 -21.59
C ILE A 7 -18.54 12.20 -21.30
N LYS A 8 -19.21 13.16 -20.67
CA LYS A 8 -18.59 14.36 -20.14
C LYS A 8 -17.87 13.93 -18.86
N PRO A 9 -16.61 14.30 -18.66
CA PRO A 9 -15.92 13.98 -17.42
C PRO A 9 -16.73 14.53 -16.25
N PHE A 10 -17.09 13.66 -15.31
CA PHE A 10 -17.78 14.05 -14.09
C PHE A 10 -16.82 14.87 -13.24
N TYR A 11 -17.08 16.17 -13.14
CA TYR A 11 -16.32 17.04 -12.26
C TYR A 11 -16.97 17.06 -10.88
N ILE A 12 -16.23 16.64 -9.87
CA ILE A 12 -16.76 16.42 -8.52
C ILE A 12 -17.36 17.68 -7.88
N TYR A 13 -16.89 18.86 -8.28
CA TYR A 13 -17.36 20.15 -7.77
C TYR A 13 -18.34 20.86 -8.73
N ASN A 14 -18.72 20.24 -9.85
CA ASN A 14 -19.72 20.77 -10.80
C ASN A 14 -20.62 19.65 -11.29
N ILE A 15 -21.35 19.06 -10.35
CA ILE A 15 -22.34 18.01 -10.60
C ILE A 15 -23.70 18.67 -10.77
N SER A 16 -24.48 18.24 -11.77
CA SER A 16 -25.84 18.73 -12.00
C SER A 16 -26.76 18.45 -10.80
N GLU A 17 -27.63 19.41 -10.47
CA GLU A 17 -28.61 19.29 -9.39
C GLU A 17 -29.56 18.09 -9.57
N GLU A 18 -29.83 17.69 -10.80
CA GLU A 18 -30.64 16.51 -11.13
C GLU A 18 -30.01 15.20 -10.63
N ILE A 19 -28.68 15.13 -10.64
CA ILE A 19 -27.93 13.97 -10.15
C ILE A 19 -27.78 14.08 -8.63
N LEU A 20 -27.45 15.26 -8.11
CA LEU A 20 -27.31 15.50 -6.65
C LEU A 20 -28.60 15.25 -5.84
N SER A 21 -29.77 15.43 -6.46
CA SER A 21 -31.06 15.15 -5.83
C SER A 21 -31.42 13.67 -5.83
N THR A 22 -30.84 12.87 -6.72
CA THR A 22 -31.17 11.45 -6.93
C THR A 22 -30.09 10.49 -6.46
N LEU A 23 -28.94 11.00 -6.01
CA LEU A 23 -27.85 10.22 -5.44
C LEU A 23 -28.23 9.62 -4.08
N VAL A 24 -28.00 8.31 -3.95
CA VAL A 24 -28.16 7.55 -2.72
C VAL A 24 -26.83 6.86 -2.42
N GLU A 25 -26.40 6.93 -1.17
CA GLU A 25 -25.24 6.19 -0.68
C GLU A 25 -25.57 4.71 -0.67
N GLU A 26 -24.74 3.91 -1.34
CA GLU A 26 -24.82 2.47 -1.22
C GLU A 26 -24.05 2.10 0.03
N ASP A 27 -24.77 1.79 1.11
CA ASP A 27 -24.23 1.04 2.24
C ASP A 27 -23.92 -0.38 1.76
N LYS A 28 -22.89 -0.52 0.92
CA LYS A 28 -22.14 -1.77 0.83
C LYS A 28 -21.35 -1.85 2.13
N LYS A 29 -22.04 -2.11 3.24
CA LYS A 29 -21.48 -3.06 4.18
C LYS A 29 -21.15 -4.24 3.30
N LEU A 30 -19.88 -4.48 3.07
CA LEU A 30 -19.44 -5.81 2.75
C LEU A 30 -19.98 -6.64 3.91
N ILE A 31 -21.17 -7.21 3.70
CA ILE A 31 -21.59 -8.38 4.42
C ILE A 31 -20.58 -9.41 3.92
N LEU A 32 -19.39 -9.39 4.52
CA LEU A 32 -18.65 -10.62 4.73
C LEU A 32 -19.72 -11.54 5.32
N PRO A 33 -20.14 -12.57 4.58
CA PRO A 33 -21.26 -13.38 5.01
C PRO A 33 -20.98 -13.80 6.44
N GLU A 34 -21.92 -13.43 7.31
CA GLU A 34 -21.82 -13.58 8.76
C GLU A 34 -21.53 -15.05 9.03
N LYS A 35 -20.28 -15.35 9.40
CA LYS A 35 -19.73 -16.70 9.59
C LYS A 35 -20.10 -17.67 8.46
N VAL A 36 -19.51 -17.49 7.27
CA VAL A 36 -19.22 -18.69 6.47
C VAL A 36 -18.18 -19.48 7.24
N ASP A 37 -18.55 -20.68 7.67
CA ASP A 37 -17.64 -21.68 8.18
C ASP A 37 -16.37 -21.67 7.31
N LYS A 38 -15.22 -21.43 7.94
CA LYS A 38 -13.90 -21.25 7.29
C LYS A 38 -13.41 -22.49 6.52
N GLN A 39 -14.29 -23.45 6.21
CA GLN A 39 -13.96 -24.75 5.68
C GLN A 39 -14.30 -24.92 4.19
N SER A 40 -15.01 -24.00 3.52
CA SER A 40 -15.44 -24.23 2.12
C SER A 40 -14.88 -23.27 1.06
N ILE A 41 -13.97 -22.34 1.41
CA ILE A 41 -13.36 -21.41 0.42
C ILE A 41 -11.98 -21.90 -0.09
N TYR A 42 -11.51 -23.07 0.36
CA TYR A 42 -10.24 -23.66 -0.09
C TYR A 42 -10.43 -25.00 -0.82
N GLU A 43 -11.36 -25.09 -1.77
CA GLU A 43 -11.14 -26.00 -2.91
C GLU A 43 -10.34 -25.25 -3.98
N PHE A 44 -9.14 -24.81 -3.59
CA PHE A 44 -8.08 -24.54 -4.56
C PHE A 44 -7.15 -25.74 -4.52
N ASP A 45 -7.65 -26.87 -5.06
CA ASP A 45 -6.84 -28.03 -5.45
C ASP A 45 -5.99 -27.66 -6.68
N LYS A 46 -5.13 -26.67 -6.49
CA LYS A 46 -3.90 -26.52 -7.23
C LYS A 46 -2.85 -26.38 -6.15
N GLU A 47 -2.06 -27.44 -5.99
CA GLU A 47 -0.77 -27.43 -5.31
C GLU A 47 -0.06 -26.11 -5.65
N ILE A 48 -0.16 -25.12 -4.77
CA ILE A 48 0.57 -23.87 -4.95
C ILE A 48 2.03 -24.32 -4.85
N PRO A 49 2.82 -24.22 -5.92
CA PRO A 49 4.18 -24.72 -5.88
C PRO A 49 4.91 -23.90 -4.82
N LEU A 50 5.23 -24.53 -3.70
CA LEU A 50 6.05 -23.97 -2.64
C LEU A 50 7.46 -23.86 -3.21
N THR A 51 7.68 -22.84 -4.03
CA THR A 51 8.91 -22.66 -4.80
C THR A 51 9.43 -21.26 -4.66
N CYS A 52 10.75 -21.12 -4.59
CA CYS A 52 11.41 -19.83 -4.62
C CYS A 52 11.84 -19.50 -6.05
N SER A 53 11.20 -18.51 -6.68
CA SER A 53 11.55 -18.08 -8.05
C SER A 53 12.93 -17.41 -8.14
N ILE A 54 13.50 -16.98 -7.01
CA ILE A 54 14.77 -16.25 -6.99
C ILE A 54 15.94 -17.20 -6.78
N CYS A 55 15.79 -18.21 -5.92
CA CYS A 55 16.86 -19.15 -5.59
C CYS A 55 16.69 -20.43 -6.40
N LYS A 56 16.97 -20.37 -7.72
CA LYS A 56 17.03 -21.53 -8.64
C LYS A 56 15.84 -22.51 -8.52
N GLU A 57 14.63 -22.01 -8.28
CA GLU A 57 13.39 -22.81 -8.23
C GLU A 57 13.41 -23.97 -7.20
N ILE A 58 14.00 -23.74 -6.01
CA ILE A 58 13.94 -24.72 -4.91
C ILE A 58 12.49 -25.05 -4.59
N LYS A 59 12.19 -26.35 -4.50
CA LYS A 59 10.89 -26.87 -4.06
C LYS A 59 10.94 -27.17 -2.57
N PHE A 60 9.95 -26.65 -1.83
CA PHE A 60 9.77 -26.90 -0.41
C PHE A 60 8.65 -27.92 -0.18
N ASN A 61 8.77 -28.71 0.87
CA ASN A 61 7.75 -29.71 1.24
C ASN A 61 6.71 -29.11 2.19
N SER A 62 7.05 -28.03 2.89
CA SER A 62 6.17 -27.32 3.83
C SER A 62 6.19 -25.80 3.62
N GLN A 63 5.06 -25.16 3.93
CA GLN A 63 4.98 -23.69 3.94
C GLN A 63 5.88 -23.07 5.02
N GLU A 64 6.17 -23.80 6.10
CA GLU A 64 7.08 -23.35 7.15
C GLU A 64 8.52 -23.25 6.64
N GLU A 65 8.98 -24.26 5.90
CA GLU A 65 10.31 -24.27 5.25
C GLU A 65 10.45 -23.11 4.26
N HIS A 66 9.41 -22.85 3.46
CA HIS A 66 9.40 -21.71 2.54
C HIS A 66 9.54 -20.37 3.28
N ARG A 67 8.82 -20.19 4.41
CA ARG A 67 8.92 -18.98 5.24
C ARG A 67 10.28 -18.82 5.88
N ILE A 68 10.91 -19.93 6.30
CA ILE A 68 12.26 -19.91 6.85
C ILE A 68 13.25 -19.52 5.76
N HIS A 69 13.19 -20.15 4.58
CA HIS A 69 14.07 -19.84 3.45
C HIS A 69 14.05 -18.35 3.08
N VAL A 70 12.87 -17.74 2.94
CA VAL A 70 12.75 -16.31 2.59
C VAL A 70 13.44 -15.39 3.61
N LYS A 71 13.60 -15.83 4.85
CA LYS A 71 14.29 -15.08 5.91
C LYS A 71 15.80 -15.31 5.95
N THR A 72 16.31 -16.38 5.32
CA THR A 72 17.74 -16.71 5.35
C THR A 72 18.59 -15.66 4.62
N ASP A 73 19.83 -15.50 5.08
CA ASP A 73 20.79 -14.57 4.47
C ASP A 73 21.12 -14.96 3.02
N TRP A 74 21.11 -16.25 2.71
CA TRP A 74 21.28 -16.75 1.34
C TRP A 74 20.20 -16.21 0.39
N HIS A 75 18.92 -16.24 0.80
CA HIS A 75 17.83 -15.70 -0.01
C HIS A 75 17.97 -14.19 -0.20
N GLN A 76 18.26 -13.45 0.87
CA GLN A 76 18.48 -12.00 0.81
C GLN A 76 19.67 -11.63 -0.08
N PHE A 77 20.75 -12.41 -0.02
CA PHE A 77 21.93 -12.24 -0.86
C PHE A 77 21.61 -12.46 -2.34
N ASN A 78 20.86 -13.52 -2.67
CA ASN A 78 20.41 -13.77 -4.03
C ASN A 78 19.43 -12.71 -4.56
N ILE A 79 18.57 -12.13 -3.70
CA ILE A 79 17.77 -10.95 -4.06
C ILE A 79 18.67 -9.78 -4.48
N LYS A 80 19.68 -9.45 -3.66
CA LYS A 80 20.60 -8.34 -3.94
C LYS A 80 21.39 -8.56 -5.24
N ARG A 81 21.85 -9.80 -5.49
CA ARG A 81 22.54 -10.17 -6.75
C ARG A 81 21.61 -10.08 -7.96
N ASN A 82 20.39 -10.58 -7.86
CA ASN A 82 19.42 -10.50 -8.95
C ASN A 82 19.06 -9.03 -9.28
N ALA A 83 18.88 -8.19 -8.26
CA ALA A 83 18.67 -6.75 -8.46
C ALA A 83 19.85 -6.07 -9.18
N ALA A 84 21.08 -6.53 -8.91
CA ALA A 84 22.30 -6.09 -9.59
C ALA A 84 22.56 -6.78 -10.93
N LYS A 85 21.64 -7.62 -11.44
CA LYS A 85 21.79 -8.43 -12.67
C LYS A 85 22.99 -9.38 -12.66
N MET A 86 23.42 -9.79 -11.47
CA MET A 86 24.46 -10.79 -11.27
C MET A 86 23.86 -12.20 -11.21
N PRO A 87 24.62 -13.24 -11.56
CA PRO A 87 24.14 -14.62 -11.47
C PRO A 87 23.81 -14.98 -10.01
N ILE A 88 22.68 -15.67 -9.85
CA ILE A 88 22.20 -16.23 -8.58
C ILE A 88 23.13 -17.36 -8.18
N LEU A 89 23.53 -17.40 -6.91
CA LEU A 89 24.41 -18.44 -6.38
C LEU A 89 23.61 -19.58 -5.75
N ASP A 90 24.15 -20.79 -5.87
CA ASP A 90 23.71 -21.91 -5.05
C ASP A 90 24.15 -21.76 -3.59
N PHE A 91 23.68 -22.64 -2.71
CA PHE A 91 24.06 -22.60 -1.30
C PHE A 91 25.56 -22.85 -1.09
N GLU A 92 26.15 -23.83 -1.78
CA GLU A 92 27.60 -24.12 -1.70
C GLU A 92 28.46 -22.94 -2.20
N GLU A 93 28.03 -22.31 -3.30
CA GLU A 93 28.69 -21.13 -3.86
C GLU A 93 28.58 -19.92 -2.92
N PHE A 94 27.47 -19.81 -2.19
CA PHE A 94 27.26 -18.77 -1.19
C PHE A 94 28.18 -18.96 0.02
N GLU A 95 28.32 -20.18 0.54
CA GLU A 95 29.25 -20.48 1.64
C GLU A 95 30.70 -20.18 1.25
N ALA A 96 31.13 -20.59 0.05
CA ALA A 96 32.48 -20.29 -0.43
C ALA A 96 32.76 -18.77 -0.53
N VAL A 97 31.77 -17.98 -0.97
CA VAL A 97 31.89 -16.51 -1.02
C VAL A 97 31.93 -15.91 0.39
N LEU A 98 31.18 -16.46 1.33
CA LEU A 98 31.26 -16.01 2.72
C LEU A 98 32.63 -16.30 3.33
N GLU A 99 33.16 -17.51 3.11
CA GLU A 99 34.51 -17.88 3.56
C GLU A 99 35.57 -16.93 2.99
N ASP A 100 35.58 -16.68 1.68
CA ASP A 100 36.51 -15.75 1.02
C ASP A 100 36.43 -14.31 1.55
N ILE A 101 35.22 -13.81 1.81
CA ILE A 101 35.03 -12.48 2.42
C ILE A 101 35.59 -12.44 3.84
N THR A 102 35.36 -13.49 4.64
CA THR A 102 35.87 -13.54 6.02
C THR A 102 37.39 -13.67 6.09
N GLU A 103 38.00 -14.43 5.19
CA GLU A 103 39.46 -14.52 5.07
C GLU A 103 40.06 -13.19 4.59
N SER A 104 39.42 -12.51 3.64
CA SER A 104 39.86 -11.21 3.12
C SER A 104 39.75 -10.07 4.14
N ILE A 105 38.80 -10.16 5.08
CA ILE A 105 38.67 -9.21 6.20
C ILE A 105 39.73 -9.43 7.28
N SER A 106 40.26 -10.64 7.44
CA SER A 106 41.27 -10.96 8.46
C SER A 106 42.72 -10.64 8.06
N GLY A 107 42.95 -10.17 6.83
CA GLY A 107 44.28 -10.11 6.21
C GLY A 107 44.89 -8.73 5.97
N SER A 108 44.33 -7.63 6.50
CA SER A 108 44.88 -6.29 6.21
C SER A 108 44.67 -5.26 7.33
N ASP A 109 45.18 -5.52 8.53
CA ASP A 109 45.60 -4.45 9.45
C ASP A 109 46.94 -3.89 8.95
N SER A 110 46.88 -2.95 8.01
CA SER A 110 47.99 -2.04 7.75
C SER A 110 47.59 -0.68 8.32
N GLU A 111 48.16 -0.35 9.48
CA GLU A 111 47.99 0.93 10.16
C GLU A 111 48.19 2.09 9.17
N THR A 112 47.16 2.92 9.00
CA THR A 112 47.32 4.28 8.49
C THR A 112 46.28 5.14 9.18
N GLU A 113 46.73 5.93 10.15
CA GLU A 113 45.93 6.98 10.75
C GLU A 113 45.62 8.07 9.72
N SER A 114 44.34 8.34 9.51
CA SER A 114 43.87 9.64 9.04
C SER A 114 42.41 9.86 9.44
N SER A 115 42.24 10.42 10.64
CA SER A 115 41.38 11.56 10.98
C SER A 115 40.05 11.75 10.24
N GLU A 116 39.00 11.80 11.07
CA GLU A 116 37.75 12.57 10.94
C GLU A 116 36.68 12.02 9.99
N LEU A 117 35.62 11.40 10.56
CA LEU A 117 34.19 11.65 10.25
C LEU A 117 33.27 10.56 10.88
N ASP A 118 33.22 10.43 12.22
CA ASP A 118 32.29 9.50 12.90
C ASP A 118 31.56 10.14 14.10
N GLU A 119 30.94 11.30 13.90
CA GLU A 119 30.05 11.92 14.91
C GLU A 119 28.56 11.98 14.49
N ALA A 120 28.18 11.33 13.39
CA ALA A 120 26.82 11.43 12.84
C ALA A 120 25.93 10.19 13.01
N GLU A 121 26.41 9.11 13.64
CA GLU A 121 25.61 7.88 13.82
C GLU A 121 25.03 7.74 15.24
N ASP A 122 25.57 8.43 16.25
CA ASP A 122 25.17 8.23 17.65
C ASP A 122 24.03 9.15 18.14
N LEU A 123 23.53 10.04 17.27
CA LEU A 123 22.40 10.94 17.57
C LEU A 123 21.02 10.39 17.15
N PHE A 124 20.95 9.25 16.47
CA PHE A 124 19.69 8.68 15.98
C PHE A 124 18.99 7.71 16.95
N ILE A 125 19.64 7.31 18.05
CA ILE A 125 19.10 6.27 18.96
C ILE A 125 18.56 6.86 20.27
N SER A 126 18.90 8.10 20.64
CA SER A 126 18.49 8.70 21.91
C SER A 126 17.45 9.81 21.75
N LYS A 127 16.20 9.47 21.42
CA LYS A 127 14.95 10.18 21.85
C LYS A 127 13.72 9.62 21.14
N THR A 128 13.15 8.55 21.68
CA THR A 128 11.69 8.35 21.76
C THR A 128 11.40 7.22 22.73
N GLN A 129 11.67 7.43 24.02
CA GLN A 129 10.88 6.75 25.06
C GLN A 129 9.55 7.49 25.15
N ILE A 130 8.64 7.14 24.25
CA ILE A 130 7.22 7.46 24.39
C ILE A 130 6.71 6.49 25.46
N PRO A 131 6.03 6.95 26.53
CA PRO A 131 5.40 6.05 27.48
C PRO A 131 4.41 5.18 26.71
N VAL A 132 4.66 3.88 26.65
CA VAL A 132 3.69 2.92 26.13
C VAL A 132 2.64 2.74 27.21
N GLU A 133 1.72 3.70 27.29
CA GLU A 133 0.39 3.39 27.79
C GLU A 133 -0.16 2.32 26.85
N GLU A 134 -0.64 1.21 27.41
CA GLU A 134 -1.48 0.22 26.73
C GLU A 134 -2.81 0.88 26.33
N ASN A 135 -2.74 1.88 25.45
CA ASN A 135 -3.86 2.28 24.65
C ASN A 135 -4.13 1.09 23.76
N VAL A 136 -5.10 0.28 24.21
CA VAL A 136 -5.89 -0.63 23.38
C VAL A 136 -5.93 0.01 22.01
N ILE A 137 -5.21 -0.56 21.04
CA ILE A 137 -5.30 -0.14 19.65
C ILE A 137 -6.74 -0.47 19.30
N GLN A 138 -7.63 0.50 19.50
CA GLN A 138 -8.93 0.49 18.88
C GLN A 138 -8.57 0.38 17.41
N LEU A 139 -8.74 -0.83 16.88
CA LEU A 139 -8.62 -1.13 15.48
C LEU A 139 -9.52 -0.09 14.82
N ARG A 140 -8.94 1.02 14.34
CA ARG A 140 -9.71 2.05 13.64
C ARG A 140 -10.39 1.28 12.54
N GLU A 141 -11.70 1.18 12.62
CA GLU A 141 -12.48 0.50 11.59
C GLU A 141 -12.00 1.09 10.25
N SER A 142 -11.32 0.26 9.47
CA SER A 142 -10.70 0.71 8.23
C SER A 142 -11.85 0.97 7.26
N LYS A 143 -12.34 2.21 7.25
CA LYS A 143 -13.39 2.64 6.33
C LYS A 143 -12.87 2.48 4.91
N ASP A 144 -13.73 2.01 4.01
CA ASP A 144 -13.37 1.83 2.61
C ASP A 144 -12.88 3.17 2.00
N PRO A 145 -11.83 3.13 1.17
CA PRO A 145 -11.28 4.35 0.55
C PRO A 145 -12.25 4.98 -0.45
N ILE A 146 -13.24 4.22 -0.92
CA ILE A 146 -14.23 4.64 -1.92
C ILE A 146 -15.63 4.55 -1.31
N ILE A 147 -16.39 5.62 -1.43
CA ILE A 147 -17.82 5.68 -1.11
C ILE A 147 -18.59 5.43 -2.40
N TRP A 148 -19.37 4.36 -2.43
CA TRP A 148 -20.18 4.00 -3.60
C TRP A 148 -21.55 4.66 -3.52
N THR A 149 -22.02 5.16 -4.66
CA THR A 149 -23.34 5.79 -4.79
C THR A 149 -24.01 5.31 -6.07
N SER A 150 -25.33 5.32 -6.05
CA SER A 150 -26.16 5.11 -7.24
C SER A 150 -27.19 6.22 -7.38
N SER A 151 -27.67 6.41 -8.60
CA SER A 151 -28.74 7.36 -8.91
C SER A 151 -29.77 6.68 -9.80
N ASN A 152 -31.04 6.98 -9.56
CA ASN A 152 -32.17 6.51 -10.37
C ASN A 152 -32.18 7.09 -11.80
N LYS A 153 -31.40 8.16 -12.05
CA LYS A 153 -31.27 8.79 -13.38
C LYS A 153 -30.17 8.16 -14.23
N LEU A 154 -29.30 7.36 -13.62
CA LEU A 154 -28.26 6.62 -14.31
C LEU A 154 -28.76 5.22 -14.69
N LYS A 155 -28.14 4.62 -15.70
CA LYS A 155 -28.42 3.21 -16.04
C LYS A 155 -28.09 2.34 -14.82
N LYS A 156 -28.93 1.34 -14.53
CA LYS A 156 -28.79 0.42 -13.37
C LYS A 156 -27.44 -0.30 -13.25
N SER A 157 -26.59 -0.26 -14.29
CA SER A 157 -25.27 -0.88 -14.33
C SER A 157 -24.12 0.10 -14.01
N ILE A 158 -24.40 1.36 -13.72
CA ILE A 158 -23.39 2.40 -13.49
C ILE A 158 -23.48 2.86 -12.04
N HIS A 159 -22.40 2.63 -11.29
CA HIS A 159 -22.21 3.14 -9.93
C HIS A 159 -21.15 4.24 -9.96
N ILE A 160 -21.30 5.25 -9.10
CA ILE A 160 -20.32 6.33 -8.97
C ILE A 160 -19.58 6.13 -7.64
N GLY A 161 -18.26 5.98 -7.74
CA GLY A 161 -17.37 5.90 -6.60
C GLY A 161 -16.70 7.26 -6.33
N PHE A 162 -16.71 7.69 -5.07
CA PHE A 162 -16.03 8.90 -4.62
C PHE A 162 -14.91 8.54 -3.65
N TYR A 163 -13.73 9.13 -3.83
CA TYR A 163 -12.63 8.95 -2.89
C TYR A 163 -12.92 9.64 -1.56
N ARG A 164 -12.85 8.88 -0.47
CA ARG A 164 -13.14 9.37 0.89
C ARG A 164 -12.19 10.48 1.33
N CYS A 165 -10.94 10.46 0.85
CA CYS A 165 -9.93 11.47 1.20
C CYS A 165 -10.22 12.88 0.64
N LEU A 166 -11.14 13.02 -0.32
CA LEU A 166 -11.50 14.33 -0.89
C LEU A 166 -12.43 15.16 0.00
N PHE A 167 -13.03 14.52 1.02
CA PHE A 167 -14.06 15.13 1.85
C PHE A 167 -13.64 15.08 3.32
N ASN A 168 -13.85 16.18 4.03
CA ASN A 168 -13.74 16.17 5.48
C ASN A 168 -15.03 15.56 6.06
N TYR A 169 -14.92 14.40 6.70
CA TYR A 169 -16.07 13.66 7.22
C TYR A 169 -16.17 13.85 8.72
N ASP A 170 -16.98 14.81 9.15
CA ASP A 170 -17.44 14.84 10.53
C ASP A 170 -18.46 13.71 10.69
N ASN A 171 -18.30 12.87 11.72
CA ASN A 171 -19.17 11.69 11.95
C ASN A 171 -20.67 12.03 12.11
N SER A 172 -21.04 13.31 12.16
CA SER A 172 -22.41 13.81 12.32
C SER A 172 -23.15 14.07 11.00
N GLN A 173 -22.48 14.12 9.85
CA GLN A 173 -23.09 14.53 8.58
C GLN A 173 -23.22 13.38 7.59
N THR A 174 -24.25 13.44 6.73
CA THR A 174 -24.42 12.47 5.64
C THR A 174 -23.49 12.82 4.47
N PHE A 175 -22.97 11.82 3.76
CA PHE A 175 -22.07 12.05 2.62
C PHE A 175 -22.69 12.98 1.56
N ILE A 176 -23.99 12.83 1.31
CA ILE A 176 -24.72 13.62 0.31
C ILE A 176 -24.81 15.10 0.70
N SER A 177 -24.95 15.44 1.99
CA SER A 177 -24.96 16.85 2.42
C SER A 177 -23.60 17.50 2.22
N ILE A 178 -22.52 16.77 2.55
CA ILE A 178 -21.15 17.20 2.33
C ILE A 178 -20.90 17.40 0.83
N LEU A 179 -21.33 16.47 -0.02
CA LEU A 179 -21.17 16.57 -1.48
C LEU A 179 -21.86 17.81 -2.04
N ARG A 180 -23.06 18.15 -1.56
CA ARG A 180 -23.81 19.36 -1.99
C ARG A 180 -23.12 20.64 -1.54
N GLN A 181 -22.60 20.69 -0.32
CA GLN A 181 -21.85 21.85 0.18
C GLN A 181 -20.54 22.08 -0.57
N ASN A 182 -19.92 20.99 -1.05
CA ASN A 182 -18.66 21.06 -1.79
C ASN A 182 -18.82 21.46 -3.27
N GLN A 183 -20.05 21.60 -3.79
CA GLN A 183 -20.24 22.11 -5.16
C GLN A 183 -19.77 23.57 -5.28
N LEU A 184 -19.33 23.96 -6.48
CA LEU A 184 -18.95 25.33 -6.81
C LEU A 184 -20.19 26.23 -6.82
N ASN A 185 -20.67 26.59 -5.63
CA ASN A 185 -21.69 27.62 -5.45
C ASN A 185 -21.06 29.01 -5.63
N THR A 186 -21.90 30.01 -5.92
CA THR A 186 -21.53 31.39 -6.23
C THR A 186 -20.55 32.04 -5.23
N GLU A 187 -20.45 31.52 -4.00
CA GLU A 187 -19.57 32.02 -2.94
C GLU A 187 -18.16 31.38 -2.93
N ASN A 188 -18.01 30.12 -3.35
CA ASN A 188 -16.72 29.41 -3.37
C ASN A 188 -16.17 29.32 -4.79
N LYS A 189 -15.95 30.47 -5.44
CA LYS A 189 -15.46 30.52 -6.82
C LYS A 189 -14.02 30.01 -7.00
N HIS A 190 -13.24 29.90 -5.93
CA HIS A 190 -11.84 29.52 -6.01
C HIS A 190 -11.47 28.45 -4.99
N ARG A 191 -11.74 27.19 -5.33
CA ARG A 191 -11.19 26.03 -4.61
C ARG A 191 -9.89 25.61 -5.31
N THR A 192 -8.80 25.56 -4.56
CA THR A 192 -7.50 25.10 -5.05
C THR A 192 -7.16 23.77 -4.38
N ILE A 193 -6.62 22.84 -5.16
CA ILE A 193 -6.08 21.57 -4.65
C ILE A 193 -4.58 21.65 -4.88
N THR A 194 -3.81 21.40 -3.82
CA THR A 194 -2.36 21.26 -3.92
C THR A 194 -2.01 19.78 -4.03
N LEU A 195 -1.26 19.40 -5.06
CA LEU A 195 -0.74 18.05 -5.24
C LEU A 195 0.76 18.07 -4.99
N ILE A 196 1.23 17.29 -4.02
CA ILE A 196 2.65 17.19 -3.66
C ILE A 196 3.09 15.73 -3.82
N MET A 197 4.20 15.52 -4.52
CA MET A 197 4.82 14.21 -4.71
C MET A 197 6.31 14.28 -4.35
N VAL A 198 6.75 13.37 -3.46
CA VAL A 198 8.14 13.28 -2.99
C VAL A 198 8.60 11.83 -3.03
N GLY A 199 9.74 11.54 -3.65
CA GLY A 199 10.30 10.19 -3.69
C GLY A 199 11.66 10.11 -4.38
N GLY A 200 12.60 9.35 -3.79
CA GLY A 200 13.93 9.12 -4.38
C GLY A 200 14.76 10.39 -4.59
N GLY A 201 14.62 11.39 -3.70
CA GLY A 201 15.28 12.69 -3.82
C GLY A 201 14.61 13.68 -4.77
N ASN A 202 13.52 13.29 -5.46
CA ASN A 202 12.76 14.17 -6.34
C ASN A 202 11.54 14.78 -5.63
N PHE A 203 11.20 16.02 -6.00
CA PHE A 203 10.05 16.78 -5.50
C PHE A 203 9.25 17.38 -6.66
N ALA A 204 7.92 17.24 -6.64
CA ALA A 204 7.00 17.90 -7.56
C ALA A 204 5.78 18.44 -6.82
N GLY A 205 5.36 19.66 -7.15
CA GLY A 205 4.21 20.34 -6.55
C GLY A 205 3.38 21.08 -7.62
N MET A 206 2.06 21.00 -7.53
CA MET A 206 1.09 21.75 -8.35
C MET A 206 -0.03 22.32 -7.48
#